data_AF-A0A9Q0YGV6-F1
#
_entry.id   AF-A0A9Q0YGV6-F1
#
_cell.length_a   1.000
_cell.length_b   1.000
_cell.length_c   1.000
_cell.angle_alpha   90.00
_cell.angle_beta   90.00
_cell.angle_gamma   90.00
#
_symmetry.space_group_name_H-M   'P 1'
#
loop_
_entity.id
_entity.type
_entity.pdbx_description
1 polymer ?
#
loop_
_entity_poly.entity_id
_entity_poly.type
_entity_poly.pdbx_seq_one_letter_code
_entity_poly.pdbx_strand_id
1 'polypeptide(L)'
;MAPNTSKIPHLFAQEECLILLASMYVITKKRQKKFRKHRWWVHRLLRNRRRYGAYYTLVNELRFDDEKFKQYFRLTRNQFAQVLELVEKDLVKHCRSREVICPRQRLAICIRYVHKKKKRQNLYLRLNALTI
;
A
#
# COMPACT_ATOMS: atom_id res chain seq x y z
N MET A 1 -48.92 35.27 -47.79
CA MET A 1 -47.52 35.69 -47.58
C MET A 1 -47.12 35.32 -46.16
N ALA A 2 -46.51 34.15 -45.97
CA ALA A 2 -46.02 33.70 -44.66
C ALA A 2 -44.49 33.64 -44.72
N PRO A 3 -43.75 34.18 -43.73
CA PRO A 3 -42.31 34.16 -43.77
C PRO A 3 -41.79 32.73 -43.53
N ASN A 4 -40.93 32.30 -44.45
CA ASN A 4 -40.26 31.00 -44.48
C ASN A 4 -39.54 30.68 -43.15
N THR A 5 -39.98 29.63 -42.48
CA THR A 5 -39.36 29.06 -41.27
C THR A 5 -38.36 27.95 -41.61
N SER A 6 -37.48 28.16 -42.59
CA SER A 6 -36.58 27.11 -43.11
C SER A 6 -35.11 27.26 -42.69
N LYS A 7 -34.79 27.80 -41.51
CA LYS A 7 -33.38 27.93 -41.07
C LYS A 7 -33.11 27.80 -39.56
N ILE A 8 -33.54 26.74 -38.86
CA ILE A 8 -32.94 26.46 -37.52
C ILE A 8 -32.84 24.96 -37.12
N PRO A 9 -32.21 24.06 -37.91
CA PRO A 9 -31.74 22.78 -37.36
C PRO A 9 -30.22 22.74 -37.09
N HIS A 10 -29.43 23.58 -37.77
CA HIS A 10 -27.96 23.52 -37.71
C HIS A 10 -27.37 24.19 -36.46
N LEU A 11 -28.06 25.17 -35.87
CA LEU A 11 -27.59 25.88 -34.68
C LEU A 11 -27.77 25.03 -33.41
N PHE A 12 -28.87 24.29 -33.30
CA PHE A 12 -29.11 23.33 -32.20
C PHE A 12 -28.13 22.15 -32.24
N ALA A 13 -27.76 21.68 -33.44
CA ALA A 13 -26.74 20.64 -33.58
C ALA A 13 -25.36 21.08 -33.06
N GLN A 14 -25.02 22.37 -33.15
CA GLN A 14 -23.76 22.91 -32.63
C GLN A 14 -23.76 23.02 -31.10
N GLU A 15 -24.87 23.42 -30.49
CA GLU A 15 -25.02 23.46 -29.03
C GLU A 15 -25.00 22.06 -28.42
N GLU A 16 -25.65 21.08 -29.06
CA GLU A 16 -25.59 19.67 -28.68
C GLU A 16 -24.16 19.12 -28.79
N CYS A 17 -23.43 19.45 -29.86
CA CYS A 17 -22.01 19.09 -29.99
C CYS A 17 -21.17 19.67 -28.85
N LEU A 18 -21.42 20.92 -28.46
CA LEU A 18 -20.69 21.58 -27.37
C LEU A 18 -20.96 20.91 -26.01
N ILE A 19 -22.21 20.55 -25.74
CA ILE A 19 -22.61 19.83 -24.52
C ILE A 19 -21.99 18.43 -24.49
N LEU A 20 -21.97 17.72 -25.63
CA LEU A 20 -21.33 16.41 -25.76
C LEU A 20 -19.81 16.51 -25.53
N LEU A 21 -19.13 17.51 -26.10
CA LEU A 21 -17.71 17.74 -25.88
C LEU A 21 -17.40 18.10 -24.40
N ALA A 22 -18.19 18.97 -23.79
CA ALA A 22 -18.06 19.34 -22.39
C ALA A 22 -18.28 18.14 -21.45
N SER A 23 -19.30 17.32 -21.70
CA SER A 23 -19.57 16.11 -20.93
C SER A 23 -18.44 15.08 -21.08
N MET A 24 -17.93 14.87 -22.29
CA MET A 24 -16.77 14.03 -22.57
C MET A 24 -15.50 14.52 -21.85
N TYR A 25 -15.25 15.83 -21.85
CA TYR A 25 -14.13 16.43 -21.11
C TYR A 25 -14.27 16.20 -19.58
N VAL A 26 -15.46 16.38 -19.02
CA VAL A 26 -15.71 16.13 -17.59
C VAL A 26 -15.55 14.65 -17.25
N ILE A 27 -16.08 13.73 -18.07
CA ILE A 27 -15.96 12.28 -17.89
C ILE A 27 -14.48 11.85 -17.95
N THR A 28 -13.73 12.31 -18.94
CA THR A 28 -12.30 11.98 -19.09
C THR A 28 -11.47 12.52 -17.93
N LYS A 29 -11.71 13.75 -17.47
CA LYS A 29 -11.05 14.32 -16.26
C LYS A 29 -11.40 13.55 -14.98
N LYS A 30 -12.68 13.17 -14.79
CA LYS A 30 -13.11 12.34 -13.64
C LYS A 30 -12.44 10.97 -13.68
N ARG A 31 -12.37 10.32 -14.84
CA ARG A 31 -11.63 9.06 -15.05
C ARG A 31 -10.15 9.22 -14.71
N GLN A 32 -9.47 10.23 -15.24
CA GLN A 32 -8.06 10.50 -14.93
C GLN A 32 -7.82 10.73 -13.43
N LYS A 33 -8.68 11.50 -12.74
CA LYS A 33 -8.60 11.67 -11.27
C LYS A 33 -8.78 10.34 -10.52
N LYS A 34 -9.68 9.46 -10.98
CA LYS A 34 -9.88 8.12 -10.39
C LYS A 34 -8.65 7.23 -10.58
N PHE A 35 -8.03 7.23 -11.77
CA PHE A 35 -6.79 6.51 -12.04
C PHE A 35 -5.59 7.05 -11.25
N ARG A 36 -5.53 8.37 -10.98
CA ARG A 36 -4.48 8.97 -10.14
C ARG A 36 -4.55 8.51 -8.67
N LYS A 37 -5.75 8.20 -8.15
CA LYS A 37 -5.94 7.74 -6.75
C LYS A 37 -5.48 6.31 -6.50
N HIS A 38 -5.46 5.46 -7.53
CA HIS A 38 -4.88 4.10 -7.46
C HIS A 38 -3.67 3.97 -8.38
N ARG A 39 -2.68 4.86 -8.24
CA ARG A 39 -1.49 4.85 -9.11
C ARG A 39 -0.79 3.49 -9.14
N TRP A 40 -0.73 2.77 -8.01
CA TRP A 40 -0.07 1.45 -7.95
C TRP A 40 -0.69 0.54 -6.88
N TRP A 41 -1.11 -0.67 -7.26
CA TRP A 41 -1.53 -1.73 -6.33
C TRP A 41 -0.35 -2.28 -5.50
N VAL A 42 0.86 -2.28 -6.08
CA VAL A 42 2.14 -2.51 -5.41
C VAL A 42 3.12 -1.45 -5.90
N HIS A 43 3.72 -0.71 -4.98
CA HIS A 43 4.71 0.33 -5.31
C HIS A 43 5.92 -0.27 -6.05
N ARG A 44 6.50 0.46 -7.01
CA ARG A 44 7.62 -0.04 -7.85
C ARG A 44 8.81 -0.54 -7.01
N LEU A 45 9.14 0.16 -5.93
CA LEU A 45 10.21 -0.25 -4.99
C LEU A 45 9.94 -1.61 -4.33
N LEU A 46 8.67 -1.96 -4.12
CA LEU A 46 8.27 -3.22 -3.48
C LEU A 46 8.12 -4.37 -4.49
N ARG A 47 8.14 -4.09 -5.81
CA ARG A 47 8.11 -5.15 -6.83
C ARG A 47 9.35 -6.04 -6.75
N ASN A 48 10.52 -5.44 -6.52
CA ASN A 48 11.79 -6.15 -6.41
C ASN A 48 12.13 -6.55 -4.97
N ARG A 49 11.12 -6.73 -4.11
CA ARG A 49 11.30 -7.08 -2.70
C ARG A 49 12.03 -8.40 -2.47
N ARG A 50 12.03 -9.33 -3.43
CA ARG A 50 12.85 -10.56 -3.37
C ARG A 50 14.34 -10.28 -3.47
N ARG A 51 14.74 -9.28 -4.26
CA ARG A 51 16.15 -8.91 -4.46
C ARG A 51 16.66 -7.94 -3.41
N TYR A 52 15.87 -6.91 -3.11
CA TYR A 52 16.32 -5.78 -2.26
C TYR A 52 15.56 -5.67 -0.95
N GLY A 53 14.58 -6.54 -0.69
CA GLY A 53 13.79 -6.46 0.53
C GLY A 53 14.60 -6.91 1.74
N ALA A 54 14.52 -6.15 2.83
CA ALA A 54 15.22 -6.43 4.08
C ALA A 54 15.01 -7.86 4.63
N TYR A 55 13.90 -8.51 4.28
CA TYR A 55 13.67 -9.90 4.65
C TYR A 55 14.62 -10.88 3.94
N TYR A 56 14.86 -10.67 2.65
CA TYR A 56 15.70 -11.56 1.85
C TYR A 56 17.19 -11.20 1.93
N THR A 57 17.52 -9.97 2.32
CA THR A 57 18.88 -9.55 2.59
C THR A 57 19.20 -9.69 4.09
N LEU A 58 18.91 -8.66 4.88
CA LEU A 58 19.27 -8.56 6.29
C LEU A 58 18.75 -9.73 7.15
N VAL A 59 17.46 -10.08 7.06
CA VAL A 59 16.90 -11.17 7.90
C VAL A 59 17.46 -12.53 7.51
N ASN A 60 17.91 -12.69 6.26
CA ASN A 60 18.59 -13.92 5.85
C ASN A 60 20.00 -13.99 6.44
N GLU A 61 20.75 -12.89 6.43
CA GLU A 61 22.07 -12.80 7.08
C GLU A 61 21.99 -13.00 8.59
N LEU A 62 20.95 -12.45 9.24
CA LEU A 62 20.72 -12.62 10.68
C LEU A 62 20.52 -14.08 11.09
N ARG A 63 20.29 -15.02 10.17
CA ARG A 63 20.16 -16.45 10.51
C ARG A 63 21.46 -17.08 10.97
N PHE A 64 22.60 -16.47 10.64
CA PHE A 64 23.94 -16.95 10.99
C PHE A 64 24.46 -16.38 12.31
N ASP A 65 23.78 -15.38 12.89
CA ASP A 65 24.20 -14.67 14.09
C ASP A 65 23.04 -14.61 15.09
N ASP A 66 23.06 -15.52 16.06
CA ASP A 66 22.01 -15.66 17.07
C ASP A 66 21.84 -14.42 17.95
N GLU A 67 22.94 -13.77 18.29
CA GLU A 67 22.92 -12.57 19.14
C GLU A 67 22.28 -11.41 18.39
N LYS A 68 22.68 -11.17 17.14
CA LYS A 68 22.05 -10.13 16.31
C LYS A 68 20.61 -10.46 15.98
N PHE A 69 20.27 -11.73 15.74
CA PHE A 69 18.88 -12.13 15.55
C PHE A 69 18.03 -11.77 16.76
N LYS A 70 18.52 -12.11 17.97
CA LYS A 70 17.89 -11.78 19.24
C LYS A 70 17.82 -10.28 19.45
N GLN A 71 18.85 -9.51 19.11
CA GLN A 71 18.81 -8.04 19.22
C GLN A 71 17.78 -7.43 18.26
N TYR A 72 17.68 -7.96 17.04
CA TYR A 72 16.82 -7.44 15.99
C TYR A 72 15.34 -7.71 16.24
N PHE A 73 14.99 -8.96 16.60
CA PHE A 73 13.61 -9.40 16.83
C PHE A 73 13.19 -9.41 18.30
N ARG A 74 14.13 -9.27 19.23
CA ARG A 74 13.96 -9.49 20.68
C ARG A 74 13.43 -10.88 21.04
N LEU A 75 13.66 -11.85 20.15
CA LEU A 75 13.31 -13.25 20.30
C LEU A 75 14.47 -14.11 19.82
N THR A 76 14.66 -15.28 20.43
CA THR A 76 15.57 -16.29 19.88
C THR A 76 14.97 -16.89 18.60
N ARG A 77 15.79 -17.56 17.78
CA ARG A 77 15.29 -18.26 16.58
C ARG A 77 14.24 -19.31 16.92
N ASN A 78 14.40 -20.02 18.04
CA ASN A 78 13.46 -21.03 18.52
C ASN A 78 12.13 -20.41 18.92
N GLN A 79 12.16 -19.32 19.69
CA GLN A 79 10.94 -18.58 20.05
C GLN A 79 10.22 -18.04 18.81
N PHE A 80 10.98 -17.51 17.85
CA PHE A 80 10.41 -17.06 16.58
C PHE A 80 9.74 -18.20 15.82
N ALA A 81 10.35 -19.39 15.78
CA ALA A 81 9.80 -20.58 15.14
C ALA A 81 8.51 -21.07 15.84
N GLN A 82 8.49 -21.12 17.17
CA GLN A 82 7.30 -21.47 17.95
C GLN A 82 6.14 -20.50 17.70
N VAL A 83 6.42 -19.20 17.73
CA VAL A 83 5.40 -18.18 17.43
C VAL A 83 4.90 -18.33 16.00
N LEU A 84 5.80 -18.62 15.05
CA LEU A 84 5.41 -18.86 13.66
C LEU A 84 4.47 -20.06 13.56
N GLU A 85 4.79 -21.19 14.18
CA GLU A 85 3.97 -22.39 14.15
C GLU A 85 2.55 -22.14 14.67
N LEU A 86 2.41 -21.37 15.75
CA LEU A 86 1.12 -21.01 16.34
C LEU A 86 0.26 -20.14 15.41
N VAL A 87 0.87 -19.18 14.71
CA VAL A 87 0.15 -18.16 13.94
C VAL A 87 0.21 -18.38 12.42
N GLU A 88 0.92 -19.41 11.95
CA GLU A 88 1.18 -19.62 10.53
C GLU A 88 -0.12 -19.74 9.75
N LYS A 89 -1.08 -20.53 10.26
CA LYS A 89 -2.39 -20.75 9.64
C LYS A 89 -3.14 -19.43 9.41
N ASP A 90 -3.11 -18.52 10.38
CA ASP A 90 -3.75 -17.20 10.28
C ASP A 90 -3.00 -16.23 9.37
N LEU A 91 -1.70 -16.45 9.20
CA LEU A 91 -0.82 -15.64 8.38
C LEU A 91 -0.77 -16.08 6.92
N VAL A 92 -1.25 -17.27 6.55
CA VAL A 92 -1.39 -17.67 5.14
C VAL A 92 -2.46 -16.78 4.49
N LYS A 93 -2.15 -16.20 3.32
CA LYS A 93 -3.18 -15.59 2.46
C LYS A 93 -2.95 -16.02 1.04
N HIS A 94 -4.02 -16.15 0.28
CA HIS A 94 -3.95 -16.38 -1.16
C HIS A 94 -4.20 -15.07 -1.91
N CYS A 95 -3.50 -14.87 -3.02
CA CYS A 95 -3.75 -13.75 -3.92
C CYS A 95 -3.53 -14.18 -5.36
N ARG A 96 -4.48 -13.86 -6.25
CA ARG A 96 -4.46 -14.31 -7.65
C ARG A 96 -3.50 -13.52 -8.54
N SER A 97 -3.31 -12.23 -8.24
CA SER A 97 -2.64 -11.29 -9.14
C SER A 97 -1.26 -10.82 -8.68
N ARG A 98 -0.86 -11.13 -7.44
CA ARG A 98 0.44 -10.74 -6.88
C ARG A 98 1.07 -11.88 -6.12
N GLU A 99 2.38 -11.81 -6.04
CA GLU A 99 3.14 -12.67 -5.15
C GLU A 99 2.74 -12.41 -3.69
N VAL A 100 2.31 -13.47 -3.02
CA VAL A 100 1.96 -13.46 -1.61
C VAL A 100 3.22 -13.27 -0.75
N ILE A 101 3.13 -12.43 0.28
CA ILE A 101 4.14 -12.37 1.34
C ILE A 101 3.99 -13.62 2.20
N CYS A 102 5.04 -14.45 2.31
CA CYS A 102 4.97 -15.69 3.09
C CYS A 102 4.73 -15.43 4.58
N PRO A 103 4.12 -16.38 5.32
CA PRO A 103 3.81 -16.21 6.75
C PRO A 103 5.02 -15.77 7.58
N ARG A 104 6.17 -16.41 7.37
CA ARG A 104 7.43 -16.09 8.04
C ARG A 104 7.87 -14.63 7.83
N GLN A 105 7.76 -14.15 6.59
CA GLN A 105 8.09 -12.76 6.26
C GLN A 105 7.10 -11.77 6.89
N ARG A 106 5.80 -12.11 6.95
CA ARG A 106 4.81 -11.30 7.64
C ARG A 106 5.09 -11.18 9.12
N LEU A 107 5.36 -12.31 9.77
CA LEU A 107 5.68 -12.34 11.19
C LEU A 107 6.91 -11.46 11.48
N ALA A 108 7.97 -11.60 10.68
CA ALA A 108 9.17 -10.77 10.81
C ALA A 108 8.86 -9.26 10.71
N ILE A 109 8.02 -8.85 9.75
CA ILE A 109 7.61 -7.45 9.59
C ILE A 109 6.77 -6.98 10.79
N CYS A 110 5.80 -7.80 11.23
CA CYS A 110 4.93 -7.49 12.36
C CYS A 110 5.73 -7.28 13.66
N ILE A 111 6.61 -8.23 13.99
CA ILE A 111 7.48 -8.15 15.17
C ILE A 111 8.36 -6.90 15.09
N ARG A 112 8.97 -6.62 13.93
CA ARG A 112 9.80 -5.43 13.76
C ARG A 112 9.00 -4.13 13.97
N TYR A 113 7.77 -4.08 13.47
CA TYR A 113 6.89 -2.93 13.65
C TYR A 113 6.51 -2.70 15.12
N VAL A 114 6.13 -3.76 15.83
CA VAL A 114 5.78 -3.72 17.26
C VAL A 114 6.97 -3.19 18.09
N HIS A 115 8.17 -3.72 17.84
CA HIS A 115 9.38 -3.30 18.55
C HIS A 115 9.78 -1.86 18.26
N LYS A 116 9.56 -1.37 17.02
CA LYS A 116 9.83 0.03 16.67
C LYS A 116 8.87 0.99 17.38
N LYS A 117 7.59 0.62 17.55
CA LYS A 117 6.60 1.44 18.25
C LYS A 117 6.88 1.61 19.74
N LYS A 118 7.39 0.58 20.42
CA LYS A 118 7.74 0.65 21.86
C LYS A 118 8.77 1.75 22.17
N LYS A 119 9.62 2.11 21.19
CA LYS A 119 10.59 3.22 21.31
C LYS A 119 9.94 4.61 21.20
N ARG A 120 8.78 4.74 20.53
CA ARG A 120 8.04 6.01 20.41
C ARG A 120 7.17 6.30 21.63
N GLN A 121 6.55 5.28 22.24
CA GLN A 121 5.78 5.46 23.48
C GLN A 121 6.64 5.98 24.65
N ASN A 122 7.92 5.58 24.71
CA ASN A 122 8.88 6.11 25.69
C ASN A 122 9.22 7.60 25.49
N LEU A 123 9.05 8.16 24.28
CA LEU A 123 9.26 9.59 24.05
C LEU A 123 8.06 10.41 24.59
N TYR A 124 6.85 9.88 24.46
CA TYR A 124 5.65 10.52 25.02
C TYR A 124 5.60 10.46 26.56
N LEU A 125 6.05 9.34 27.15
CA LEU A 125 6.15 9.23 28.61
C LEU A 125 7.28 10.08 29.21
N ARG A 126 8.36 10.37 28.45
CA ARG A 126 9.44 11.29 28.89
C ARG A 126 9.10 12.76 28.70
N LEU A 127 8.33 13.12 27.68
CA LEU A 127 7.89 14.51 27.48
C LEU A 127 6.83 14.93 28.52
N ASN A 128 5.96 14.01 28.94
CA ASN A 128 4.95 14.27 29.97
C ASN A 128 5.53 14.25 31.41
N ALA A 129 6.74 13.73 31.62
CA ALA A 129 7.43 13.77 32.92
C ALA A 129 8.35 15.00 33.10
N LEU A 130 8.47 15.84 32.06
CA LEU A 130 9.16 17.14 32.10
C LEU A 130 8.17 18.32 32.05
N THR A 131 6.87 18.04 32.15
CA THR A 131 5.77 19.02 32.18
C THR A 131 4.92 18.90 33.46
N ILE A 132 5.57 18.56 34.57
CA ILE A 132 5.11 18.81 35.94
C ILE A 132 6.31 19.34 36.72
#